data_AF-A0A820WY71-F1
#
_entry.id   AF-A0A820WY71-F1
#
_cell.length_a   1.000
_cell.length_b   1.000
_cell.length_c   1.000
_cell.angle_alpha   90.00
_cell.angle_beta   90.00
_cell.angle_gamma   90.00
#
_symmetry.space_group_name_H-M   'P 1'
#
loop_
_entity.id
_entity.type
_entity.pdbx_description
1 polymer ?
#
loop_
_entity_poly.entity_id
_entity_poly.type
_entity_poly.pdbx_seq_one_letter_code
_entity_poly.pdbx_strand_id
1 'polypeptide(L)'
;LQDKNLVLNPLKCELAVKQIDYLGHTITENCVTPTKDKIEAILQIPEPRTLAQANRFLGSLGWYRRFLPKFAEVAAPIHSVTNLTKPNRRKFKWQASQSNAFHQLKQMLTTEPLFLNFPVDDIPVILTTDASDLGIGGVLQQEAEISLS
;
A
#
# COMPACT_ATOMS: atom_id res chain seq x y z
N LEU A 1 25.70 -12.76 -15.35
CA LEU A 1 24.63 -13.40 -16.15
C LEU A 1 25.20 -14.42 -17.14
N GLN A 2 26.20 -14.02 -17.92
CA GLN A 2 26.88 -14.87 -18.91
C GLN A 2 27.49 -16.15 -18.33
N ASP A 3 28.24 -16.06 -17.22
CA ASP A 3 28.85 -17.24 -16.56
C ASP A 3 27.82 -18.20 -15.92
N LYS A 4 26.55 -17.80 -15.88
CA LYS A 4 25.43 -18.61 -15.39
C LYS A 4 24.49 -19.04 -16.52
N ASN A 5 24.88 -18.86 -17.78
CA ASN A 5 24.06 -19.14 -18.97
C ASN A 5 22.67 -18.46 -18.92
N LEU A 6 22.58 -17.26 -18.33
CA LEU A 6 21.37 -16.44 -18.32
C LEU A 6 21.47 -15.37 -19.42
N VAL A 7 20.43 -15.28 -20.25
CA VAL A 7 20.33 -14.33 -21.37
C VAL A 7 19.26 -13.29 -21.05
N LEU A 8 19.58 -12.02 -21.30
CA LEU A 8 18.62 -10.92 -21.19
C LEU A 8 17.71 -10.87 -22.42
N ASN A 9 16.46 -10.49 -22.23
CA ASN A 9 15.58 -10.13 -23.34
C ASN A 9 15.72 -8.62 -23.60
N PRO A 10 16.42 -8.17 -24.67
CA PRO A 10 16.69 -6.76 -24.88
C PRO A 10 15.42 -5.92 -25.02
N LEU A 11 14.33 -6.50 -25.55
CA LEU A 11 13.04 -5.81 -25.71
C LEU A 11 12.31 -5.52 -24.38
N LYS A 12 12.75 -6.16 -23.29
CA LYS A 12 12.22 -5.95 -21.94
C LYS A 12 13.23 -5.25 -21.02
N CYS A 13 14.37 -4.80 -21.56
CA CYS A 13 15.39 -4.14 -20.78
C CYS A 13 15.23 -2.62 -20.91
N GLU A 14 15.11 -1.96 -19.76
CA GLU A 14 15.24 -0.51 -19.63
C GLU A 14 16.55 -0.23 -18.92
N LEU A 15 17.50 0.44 -19.59
CA LEU A 15 18.86 0.66 -19.10
C LEU A 15 19.15 2.16 -19.01
N ALA A 16 19.83 2.58 -17.94
CA ALA A 16 20.24 3.97 -17.70
C ALA A 16 19.09 5.00 -17.79
N VAL A 17 17.89 4.62 -17.33
CA VAL A 17 16.70 5.48 -17.26
C VAL A 17 16.61 6.18 -15.91
N LYS A 18 16.01 7.38 -15.88
CA LYS A 18 15.76 8.12 -14.62
C LYS A 18 14.61 7.56 -13.79
N GLN A 19 13.75 6.79 -14.42
CA GLN A 19 12.57 6.18 -13.83
C GLN A 19 12.32 4.83 -14.48
N ILE A 20 11.92 3.83 -13.69
CA ILE A 20 11.57 2.49 -14.17
C ILE A 20 10.37 1.92 -13.42
N ASP A 21 9.51 1.19 -14.12
CA ASP A 21 8.41 0.45 -13.50
C ASP A 21 8.86 -0.98 -13.14
N TYR A 22 8.74 -1.33 -11.87
CA TYR A 22 9.15 -2.63 -11.34
C TYR A 22 8.20 -3.11 -10.23
N LEU A 23 7.66 -4.32 -10.39
CA LEU A 23 6.76 -4.97 -9.41
C LEU A 23 5.55 -4.11 -8.98
N GLY A 24 4.96 -3.34 -9.91
CA GLY A 24 3.83 -2.47 -9.62
C GLY A 24 4.20 -1.17 -8.91
N HIS A 25 5.48 -0.82 -8.92
CA HIS A 25 5.99 0.46 -8.46
C HIS A 25 6.75 1.19 -9.55
N THR A 26 6.61 2.49 -9.57
CA THR A 26 7.48 3.40 -10.30
C THR A 26 8.62 3.79 -9.36
N ILE A 27 9.85 3.50 -9.76
CA ILE A 27 11.07 3.81 -9.02
C ILE A 27 11.74 4.99 -9.72
N THR A 28 12.05 6.04 -8.97
CA THR A 28 12.82 7.21 -9.43
C THR A 28 14.16 7.26 -8.70
N GLU A 29 14.90 8.35 -8.83
CA GLU A 29 16.15 8.58 -8.08
C GLU A 29 15.94 8.64 -6.56
N ASN A 30 14.85 9.28 -6.12
CA ASN A 30 14.68 9.65 -4.71
C ASN A 30 13.52 8.93 -4.02
N CYS A 31 12.57 8.38 -4.78
CA CYS A 31 11.37 7.80 -4.21
C CYS A 31 10.84 6.61 -5.02
N VAL A 32 9.96 5.86 -4.36
CA VAL A 32 9.14 4.82 -4.94
C VAL A 32 7.66 5.21 -4.82
N THR A 33 6.90 4.99 -5.89
CA THR A 33 5.45 5.23 -5.92
C THR A 33 4.72 4.03 -6.51
N PRO A 34 3.44 3.80 -6.22
CA PRO A 34 2.65 2.80 -6.94
C PRO A 34 2.41 3.20 -8.40
N THR A 35 2.42 2.23 -9.32
CA THR A 35 2.11 2.53 -10.72
C THR A 35 0.64 2.89 -10.90
N LYS A 36 0.35 3.78 -11.86
CA LYS A 36 -1.02 4.29 -12.12
C LYS A 36 -2.01 3.16 -12.44
N ASP A 37 -1.61 2.17 -13.23
CA ASP A 37 -2.44 1.02 -13.59
C ASP A 37 -2.89 0.21 -12.37
N LYS A 38 -2.03 0.09 -11.35
CA LYS A 38 -2.33 -0.63 -10.12
C LYS A 38 -3.27 0.15 -9.23
N ILE A 39 -3.09 1.47 -9.15
CA ILE A 39 -4.02 2.36 -8.44
C ILE A 39 -5.39 2.33 -9.11
N GLU A 40 -5.45 2.52 -10.43
CA GLU A 40 -6.69 2.46 -11.21
C GLU A 40 -7.42 1.13 -11.03
N ALA A 41 -6.68 0.00 -11.07
CA ALA A 41 -7.26 -1.32 -10.84
C ALA A 41 -7.94 -1.44 -9.47
N ILE A 42 -7.39 -0.82 -8.41
CA ILE A 42 -8.00 -0.78 -7.07
C ILE A 42 -9.20 0.15 -7.04
N LEU A 43 -9.12 1.31 -7.69
CA LEU A 43 -10.22 2.27 -7.77
C LEU A 43 -11.45 1.70 -8.48
N GLN A 44 -11.26 0.79 -9.43
CA GLN A 44 -12.35 0.10 -10.13
C GLN A 44 -12.99 -1.06 -9.34
N ILE A 45 -12.43 -1.47 -8.20
CA ILE A 45 -13.04 -2.53 -7.37
C ILE A 45 -14.38 -2.04 -6.85
N PRO A 46 -15.51 -2.73 -7.11
CA PRO A 46 -16.81 -2.29 -6.61
C PRO A 46 -16.91 -2.46 -5.09
N GLU A 47 -17.84 -1.75 -4.47
CA GLU A 47 -18.09 -1.87 -3.04
C GLU A 47 -18.46 -3.33 -2.67
N PRO A 48 -17.78 -3.92 -1.66
CA PRO A 48 -18.03 -5.31 -1.26
C PRO A 48 -19.44 -5.56 -0.77
N ARG A 49 -20.07 -6.63 -1.28
CA ARG A 49 -21.34 -7.18 -0.78
C ARG A 49 -21.17 -8.50 -0.06
N THR A 50 -19.97 -9.07 -0.09
CA THR A 50 -19.65 -10.38 0.50
C THR A 50 -18.33 -10.32 1.25
N LEU A 51 -18.17 -11.22 2.22
CA LEU A 51 -16.93 -11.42 2.95
C LEU A 51 -15.73 -11.66 2.02
N ALA A 52 -15.92 -12.41 0.93
CA ALA A 52 -14.87 -12.70 -0.04
C ALA A 52 -14.43 -11.44 -0.80
N GLN A 53 -15.39 -10.62 -1.23
CA GLN A 53 -15.09 -9.33 -1.89
C GLN A 53 -14.39 -8.36 -0.94
N ALA A 54 -14.81 -8.31 0.32
CA ALA A 54 -14.20 -7.43 1.33
C ALA A 54 -12.74 -7.83 1.61
N ASN A 55 -12.47 -9.13 1.77
CA ASN A 55 -11.10 -9.63 1.90
C ASN A 55 -10.27 -9.39 0.64
N ARG A 56 -10.84 -9.53 -0.56
CA ARG A 56 -10.16 -9.23 -1.82
C ARG A 56 -9.76 -7.75 -1.91
N PHE A 57 -10.66 -6.85 -1.52
CA PHE A 57 -10.38 -5.41 -1.47
C PHE A 57 -9.24 -5.10 -0.49
N LEU A 58 -9.31 -5.57 0.75
CA LEU A 58 -8.23 -5.38 1.73
C LEU A 58 -6.90 -5.98 1.25
N GLY A 59 -6.94 -7.17 0.66
CA GLY A 59 -5.76 -7.82 0.08
C GLY A 59 -5.11 -7.00 -1.03
N SER A 60 -5.92 -6.35 -1.88
CA SER A 60 -5.42 -5.47 -2.95
C SER A 60 -4.71 -4.22 -2.42
N LEU A 61 -5.14 -3.71 -1.27
CA LEU A 61 -4.52 -2.57 -0.60
C LEU A 61 -3.26 -2.97 0.20
N GLY A 62 -3.15 -4.23 0.61
CA GLY A 62 -2.07 -4.71 1.48
C GLY A 62 -0.66 -4.43 0.95
N TRP A 63 -0.45 -4.49 -0.38
CA TRP A 63 0.83 -4.18 -1.01
C TRP A 63 1.20 -2.68 -0.94
N TYR A 64 0.18 -1.83 -0.91
CA TYR A 64 0.30 -0.37 -0.97
C TYR A 64 0.03 0.33 0.37
N ARG A 65 -0.34 -0.41 1.43
CA ARG A 65 -0.68 0.16 2.74
C ARG A 65 0.43 1.03 3.35
N ARG A 66 1.69 0.80 2.99
CA ARG A 66 2.85 1.59 3.45
C ARG A 66 2.83 3.04 2.95
N PHE A 67 2.11 3.32 1.85
CA PHE A 67 1.91 4.66 1.31
C PHE A 67 0.67 5.35 1.91
N LEU A 68 -0.11 4.62 2.72
CA LEU A 68 -1.39 5.09 3.25
C LEU A 68 -1.23 5.38 4.75
N PRO A 69 -1.11 6.66 5.15
CA PRO A 69 -0.94 7.00 6.56
C PRO A 69 -2.16 6.53 7.36
N LYS A 70 -1.93 5.96 8.55
CA LYS A 70 -2.99 5.45 9.43
C LYS A 70 -3.91 4.40 8.77
N PHE A 71 -3.39 3.64 7.80
CA PHE A 71 -4.16 2.60 7.10
C PHE A 71 -4.97 1.68 8.02
N ALA A 72 -4.36 1.21 9.11
CA ALA A 72 -5.00 0.28 10.05
C ALA A 72 -6.24 0.90 10.73
N GLU A 73 -6.18 2.19 11.07
CA GLU A 73 -7.28 2.94 11.67
C GLU A 73 -8.45 3.06 10.69
N VAL A 74 -8.17 3.50 9.46
CA VAL A 74 -9.19 3.68 8.42
C VAL A 74 -9.79 2.34 7.98
N ALA A 75 -8.98 1.28 7.91
CA ALA A 75 -9.42 -0.07 7.54
C ALA A 75 -10.13 -0.82 8.68
N ALA A 76 -10.09 -0.32 9.92
CA ALA A 76 -10.63 -1.01 11.09
C ALA A 76 -12.12 -1.41 10.94
N PRO A 77 -13.03 -0.57 10.41
CA PRO A 77 -14.42 -0.97 10.19
C PRO A 77 -14.55 -2.17 9.25
N ILE A 78 -13.72 -2.26 8.21
CA ILE A 78 -13.72 -3.38 7.27
C ILE A 78 -13.09 -4.62 7.91
N HIS A 79 -12.02 -4.46 8.69
CA HIS A 79 -11.41 -5.55 9.47
C HIS A 79 -12.40 -6.18 10.46
N SER A 80 -13.23 -5.38 11.13
CA SER A 80 -14.23 -5.88 12.10
C SER A 80 -15.22 -6.89 11.50
N VAL A 81 -15.50 -6.78 10.20
CA VAL A 81 -16.43 -7.68 9.49
C VAL A 81 -15.72 -8.73 8.61
N THR A 82 -14.39 -8.65 8.49
CA THR A 82 -13.59 -9.60 7.70
C THR A 82 -12.76 -10.56 8.54
N ASN A 83 -12.31 -10.14 9.74
CA ASN A 83 -11.60 -10.96 10.72
C ASN A 83 -12.56 -11.87 11.51
N LEU A 84 -13.40 -12.61 10.78
CA LEU A 84 -14.38 -13.54 11.34
C LEU A 84 -13.82 -14.96 11.33
N THR A 85 -13.85 -15.61 12.49
CA THR A 85 -13.62 -17.06 12.60
C THR A 85 -14.59 -17.83 11.70
N LYS A 86 -14.21 -19.02 11.22
CA LYS A 86 -15.05 -19.87 10.34
C LYS A 86 -16.55 -19.93 10.74
N PRO A 87 -16.93 -20.17 12.02
CA PRO A 87 -18.34 -20.21 12.41
C PRO A 87 -19.05 -18.85 12.34
N ASN A 88 -18.31 -17.74 12.51
CA ASN A 88 -18.87 -16.39 12.53
C ASN A 88 -18.95 -15.74 11.15
N ARG A 89 -18.44 -16.37 10.08
CA ARG A 89 -18.50 -15.82 8.71
C ARG A 89 -19.92 -15.48 8.23
N ARG A 90 -20.93 -16.19 8.73
CA ARG A 90 -22.36 -15.92 8.43
C ARG A 90 -22.86 -14.59 9.01
N LYS A 91 -22.12 -13.99 9.95
CA LYS A 91 -22.45 -12.69 10.58
C LYS A 91 -21.93 -11.48 9.80
N PHE A 92 -21.32 -11.70 8.61
CA PHE A 92 -20.88 -10.60 7.76
C PHE A 92 -22.04 -9.65 7.48
N LYS A 93 -21.85 -8.37 7.83
CA LYS A 93 -22.79 -7.28 7.56
C LYS A 93 -21.99 -6.09 7.08
N TRP A 94 -22.35 -5.57 5.91
CA TRP A 94 -21.77 -4.35 5.38
C TRP A 94 -22.69 -3.19 5.72
N GLN A 95 -22.20 -2.21 6.48
CA GLN A 95 -22.96 -1.07 6.97
C GLN A 95 -22.25 0.23 6.59
N ALA A 96 -22.86 1.37 6.94
CA ALA A 96 -22.34 2.70 6.62
C ALA A 96 -20.88 2.91 7.08
N SER A 97 -20.46 2.36 8.21
CA SER A 97 -19.08 2.45 8.68
C SER A 97 -18.08 1.78 7.73
N GLN A 98 -18.44 0.64 7.15
CA GLN A 98 -17.60 -0.05 6.16
C GLN A 98 -17.62 0.68 4.82
N SER A 99 -18.78 1.20 4.41
CA SER A 99 -18.89 2.05 3.22
C SER A 99 -18.02 3.30 3.32
N ASN A 100 -18.04 3.98 4.46
CA ASN A 100 -17.21 5.17 4.68
C ASN A 100 -15.72 4.82 4.63
N ALA A 101 -15.30 3.76 5.33
CA ALA A 101 -13.91 3.28 5.28
C ALA A 101 -13.48 2.90 3.86
N PHE A 102 -14.34 2.23 3.09
CA PHE A 102 -14.07 1.85 1.70
C PHE A 102 -13.81 3.06 0.80
N HIS A 103 -14.67 4.08 0.88
CA HIS A 103 -14.50 5.30 0.10
C HIS A 103 -13.29 6.11 0.56
N GLN A 104 -13.05 6.19 1.87
CA GLN A 104 -11.88 6.89 2.42
C GLN A 104 -10.58 6.24 1.97
N LEU A 105 -10.47 4.91 2.02
CA LEU A 105 -9.29 4.19 1.53
C LEU A 105 -9.03 4.43 0.05
N LYS A 106 -10.09 4.48 -0.77
CA LYS A 106 -9.95 4.85 -2.19
C LYS A 106 -9.54 6.30 -2.40
N GLN A 107 -10.08 7.22 -1.61
CA GLN A 107 -9.72 8.63 -1.68
C GLN A 107 -8.25 8.86 -1.30
N MET A 108 -7.75 8.16 -0.27
CA MET A 108 -6.33 8.23 0.11
C MET A 108 -5.41 7.78 -1.03
N LEU A 109 -5.87 6.88 -1.92
CA LEU A 109 -5.12 6.48 -3.11
C LEU A 109 -5.07 7.55 -4.22
N THR A 110 -5.77 8.68 -4.06
CA THR A 110 -5.84 9.74 -5.09
C THR A 110 -5.49 11.13 -4.58
N THR A 111 -5.41 11.33 -3.26
CA THR A 111 -5.31 12.67 -2.66
C THR A 111 -4.04 12.93 -1.87
N GLU A 112 -3.36 11.90 -1.39
CA GLU A 112 -2.15 12.02 -0.57
C GLU A 112 -0.88 11.83 -1.40
N PRO A 113 0.28 12.37 -0.97
CA PRO A 113 1.58 12.00 -1.52
C PRO A 113 1.78 10.48 -1.40
N LEU A 114 1.56 9.78 -2.52
CA LEU A 114 1.59 8.33 -2.63
C LEU A 114 3.01 7.83 -2.94
N PHE A 115 3.97 8.33 -2.16
CA PHE A 115 5.39 8.03 -2.35
C PHE A 115 6.08 7.74 -1.03
N LEU A 116 7.16 6.96 -1.12
CA LEU A 116 8.11 6.79 -0.04
C LEU A 116 9.49 7.18 -0.55
N ASN A 117 10.16 8.06 0.18
CA ASN A 117 11.53 8.43 -0.13
C ASN A 117 12.47 7.28 0.24
N PHE A 118 13.57 7.17 -0.48
CA PHE A 118 14.65 6.27 -0.07
C PHE A 118 15.33 6.80 1.20
N PRO A 119 15.84 5.89 2.04
CA PRO A 119 16.64 6.30 3.18
C PRO A 119 17.83 7.13 2.73
N VAL A 120 18.09 8.24 3.42
CA VAL A 120 19.29 9.03 3.23
C VAL A 120 20.38 8.47 4.14
N ASP A 121 21.54 8.19 3.57
CA ASP A 121 22.70 7.73 4.33
C ASP A 121 23.10 8.75 5.40
N ASP A 122 23.70 8.27 6.49
CA ASP A 122 24.18 9.08 7.61
C ASP A 122 23.11 9.91 8.37
N ILE A 123 21.83 9.77 8.03
CA ILE A 123 20.71 10.34 8.79
C ILE A 123 20.07 9.27 9.69
N PRO A 124 19.92 9.52 11.02
CA PRO A 124 19.29 8.56 11.92
C PRO A 124 17.87 8.18 11.49
N VAL A 125 17.57 6.89 11.50
CA VAL A 125 16.23 6.37 11.30
C VAL A 125 15.47 6.37 12.62
N ILE A 126 14.31 7.01 12.64
CA ILE A 126 13.42 7.12 13.80
C ILE A 126 12.29 6.11 13.63
N LEU A 127 12.19 5.19 14.58
CA LEU A 127 11.07 4.26 14.69
C LEU A 127 10.14 4.71 15.82
N THR A 128 8.94 5.15 15.46
CA THR A 128 7.88 5.47 16.41
C THR A 128 6.90 4.31 16.44
N THR A 129 6.65 3.75 17.62
CA THR A 129 5.71 2.64 17.81
C THR A 129 4.67 2.99 18.84
N ASP A 130 3.45 2.51 18.64
CA ASP A 130 2.37 2.57 19.63
C ASP A 130 1.67 1.21 19.71
N ALA A 131 1.17 0.86 20.89
CA ALA A 131 0.49 -0.41 21.13
C ALA A 131 -0.68 -0.22 22.08
N SER A 132 -1.78 -0.90 21.79
CA SER A 132 -2.98 -0.96 22.60
C SER A 132 -3.48 -2.40 22.68
N ASP A 133 -4.45 -2.66 23.57
CA ASP A 133 -5.12 -3.96 23.65
C ASP A 133 -5.78 -4.39 22.33
N LEU A 134 -6.04 -3.44 21.41
CA LEU A 134 -6.65 -3.68 20.12
C LEU A 134 -5.64 -3.96 19.00
N GLY A 135 -4.39 -3.48 19.12
CA GLY A 135 -3.40 -3.62 18.05
C GLY A 135 -2.11 -2.84 18.25
N ILE A 136 -1.19 -3.03 17.30
CA ILE A 136 0.16 -2.43 17.28
C ILE A 136 0.31 -1.61 16.00
N GLY A 137 0.91 -0.43 16.11
CA GLY A 137 1.24 0.46 14.99
C GLY A 137 2.68 0.95 15.06
N GLY A 138 3.23 1.35 13.91
CA GLY A 138 4.52 2.00 13.88
C GLY A 138 4.77 2.75 12.58
N VAL A 139 5.64 3.76 12.67
CA VAL A 139 6.11 4.59 11.56
C VAL A 139 7.63 4.61 11.60
N LEU A 140 8.24 4.37 10.45
CA LEU A 140 9.68 4.51 10.24
C LEU A 140 9.91 5.78 9.42
N GLN A 141 10.71 6.72 9.93
CA GLN A 141 10.93 8.03 9.31
C GLN A 141 12.36 8.52 9.49
N GLN A 142 12.77 9.50 8.68
CA GLN A 142 14.01 10.26 8.83
C GLN A 142 13.69 11.75 8.79
N GLU A 143 14.34 12.54 9.64
CA GLU A 143 14.31 14.00 9.56
C GLU A 143 15.44 14.46 8.64
N ALA A 144 15.14 14.53 7.35
CA ALA A 144 16.09 14.97 6.32
C ALA A 144 15.62 16.29 5.70
N GLU A 145 16.54 17.24 5.49
CA GLU A 145 16.26 18.40 4.65
C GLU A 145 16.16 17.94 3.19
N ILE A 146 14.93 17.75 2.72
CA ILE A 146 14.68 17.44 1.32
C ILE A 146 14.69 18.78 0.58
N SER A 147 15.79 19.06 -0.14
CA SER A 147 15.80 20.12 -1.14
C SER A 147 14.81 19.76 -2.24
N LEU A 148 13.62 20.37 -2.21
CA LEU A 148 12.66 20.27 -3.31
C LEU A 148 13.24 21.01 -4.51
N SER A 149 13.82 20.27 -5.46
CA SER A 149 14.22 20.79 -6.79
C SER A 149 13.03 20.87 -7.73
#